data_AF-A0A7Z2V629-F1
#
_entry.id   AF-A0A7Z2V629-F1
#
_cell.length_a   1.000
_cell.length_b   1.000
_cell.length_c   1.000
_cell.angle_alpha   90.00
_cell.angle_beta   90.00
_cell.angle_gamma   90.00
#
_symmetry.space_group_name_H-M   'P 1'
#
loop_
_entity.id
_entity.type
_entity.pdbx_description
1 polymer ?
#
loop_
_entity_poly.entity_id
_entity_poly.type
_entity_poly.pdbx_seq_one_letter_code
_entity_poly.pdbx_strand_id
1 'polypeptide(L)'
;MDKLFEYIAKEWSVVSQAPFAFLILAAIMFGLAYLAAKWRFTAVIDQTKVSNEALKDRLHLKSEQAESYKDRALKYDEKVQQVVDSDAVALKERTLEVVKNLREFIERHKREDDRMSAIERSAMRSAQTEEERNAAWERHTNETMRLSNERNAEYDRRFRVDAIMLRDELRSRLPDYEPLERHHDMMYEHPTNYFGFNDVASELERMAKMLTSVSN
;
A
#
# COMPACT_ATOMS: atom_id res chain seq x y z
N MET A 1 87.12 -19.82 28.27
CA MET A 1 86.50 -20.90 27.46
C MET A 1 85.97 -22.00 28.37
N ASP A 2 86.76 -22.54 29.30
CA ASP A 2 86.36 -23.69 30.14
C ASP A 2 85.14 -23.43 31.05
N LYS A 3 85.05 -22.26 31.69
CA LYS A 3 83.88 -21.87 32.49
C LYS A 3 82.58 -21.76 31.68
N LEU A 4 82.68 -21.48 30.37
CA LEU A 4 81.52 -21.39 29.47
C LEU A 4 81.00 -22.78 29.13
N PHE A 5 81.91 -23.73 28.86
CA PHE A 5 81.57 -25.13 28.60
C PHE A 5 80.98 -25.82 29.84
N GLU A 6 81.48 -25.52 31.04
CA GLU A 6 80.92 -26.02 32.30
C GLU A 6 79.49 -25.53 32.53
N TYR A 7 79.22 -24.25 32.22
CA TYR A 7 77.88 -23.66 32.33
C TYR A 7 76.91 -24.23 31.30
N ILE A 8 77.37 -24.42 30.06
CA ILE A 8 76.59 -25.03 28.98
C ILE A 8 76.29 -26.50 29.29
N ALA A 9 77.22 -27.26 29.87
CA ALA A 9 76.99 -28.63 30.29
C ALA A 9 75.99 -28.73 31.44
N LYS A 10 76.06 -27.78 32.39
CA LYS A 10 75.13 -27.69 33.53
C LYS A 10 73.70 -27.36 33.09
N GLU A 11 73.54 -26.51 32.08
CA GLU A 11 72.24 -26.06 31.55
C GLU A 11 71.86 -26.74 30.20
N TRP A 12 72.56 -27.82 29.82
CA TRP A 12 72.40 -28.50 28.52
C TRP A 12 70.97 -29.01 28.28
N SER A 13 70.30 -29.42 29.36
CA SER A 13 68.89 -29.81 29.34
C SER A 13 67.98 -28.67 28.89
N VAL A 14 68.27 -27.44 29.35
CA VAL A 14 67.50 -26.24 29.02
C VAL A 14 67.79 -25.81 27.57
N VAL A 15 69.05 -25.86 27.15
CA VAL A 15 69.48 -25.48 25.79
C VAL A 15 68.91 -26.46 24.74
N SER A 16 68.86 -27.76 25.04
CA SER A 16 68.33 -28.78 24.11
C SER A 16 66.80 -28.80 24.04
N GLN A 17 66.10 -28.39 25.09
CA GLN A 17 64.62 -28.29 25.10
C GLN A 17 64.09 -26.97 24.51
N ALA A 18 64.91 -25.91 24.49
CA ALA A 18 64.49 -24.59 23.99
C ALA A 18 63.91 -24.61 22.56
N PRO A 19 64.51 -25.28 21.55
CA PRO A 19 63.95 -25.34 20.20
C PRO A 19 62.57 -26.03 20.14
N PHE A 20 62.38 -27.09 20.92
CA PHE A 20 61.09 -27.78 21.00
C PHE A 20 60.02 -26.90 21.67
N ALA A 21 60.39 -26.15 22.71
CA ALA A 21 59.49 -25.17 23.32
C ALA A 21 59.05 -24.09 22.34
N PHE A 22 59.96 -23.57 21.50
CA PHE A 22 59.62 -22.61 20.44
C PHE A 22 58.74 -23.22 19.35
N LEU A 23 58.97 -24.47 18.95
CA LEU A 23 58.12 -25.17 17.98
C LEU A 23 56.70 -25.41 18.51
N ILE A 24 56.58 -25.83 19.77
CA ILE A 24 55.28 -26.01 20.44
C ILE A 24 54.55 -24.66 20.55
N LEU A 25 55.26 -23.61 20.96
CA LEU A 25 54.69 -22.27 21.06
C LEU A 25 54.26 -21.73 19.69
N ALA A 26 55.05 -21.94 18.65
CA ALA A 26 54.70 -21.58 17.28
C ALA A 26 53.46 -22.34 16.79
N ALA A 27 53.37 -23.65 17.06
CA ALA A 27 52.20 -24.45 16.71
C ALA A 27 50.93 -23.98 17.44
N ILE A 28 51.04 -23.63 18.74
CA ILE A 28 49.95 -23.07 19.52
C ILE A 28 49.53 -21.71 18.97
N MET A 29 50.48 -20.81 18.71
CA MET A 29 50.21 -19.49 18.14
C MET A 29 49.53 -19.58 16.78
N PHE A 30 49.97 -20.50 15.92
CA PHE A 30 49.36 -20.73 14.61
C PHE A 30 47.95 -21.32 14.74
N GLY A 31 47.75 -22.27 15.67
CA GLY A 31 46.43 -22.83 15.97
C GLY A 31 45.45 -21.78 16.49
N LEU A 32 45.88 -20.91 17.41
CA LEU A 32 45.07 -19.81 17.93
C LEU A 32 44.76 -18.78 16.84
N ALA A 33 45.75 -18.41 16.02
CA ALA A 33 45.54 -17.50 14.89
C ALA A 33 44.55 -18.08 13.87
N TYR A 34 44.64 -19.37 13.55
CA TYR A 34 43.71 -20.05 12.66
C TYR A 34 42.30 -20.10 13.24
N LEU A 35 42.14 -20.42 14.53
CA LEU A 35 40.83 -20.44 15.18
C LEU A 35 40.20 -19.04 15.21
N ALA A 36 40.99 -18.01 15.55
CA ALA A 36 40.54 -16.63 15.55
C ALA A 36 40.13 -16.16 14.15
N ALA A 37 40.94 -16.45 13.13
CA ALA A 37 40.63 -16.15 11.74
C ALA A 37 39.36 -16.88 11.28
N LYS A 38 39.27 -18.19 11.52
CA LYS A 38 38.11 -19.00 11.17
C LYS A 38 36.84 -18.45 11.81
N TRP A 39 36.86 -18.12 13.10
CA TRP A 39 35.71 -17.55 13.79
C TRP A 39 35.30 -16.20 13.17
N ARG A 40 36.25 -15.29 12.99
CA ARG A 40 35.97 -13.95 12.46
C ARG A 40 35.43 -14.00 11.04
N PHE A 41 36.06 -14.77 10.15
CA PHE A 41 35.65 -14.88 8.76
C PHE A 41 34.33 -15.63 8.59
N THR A 42 34.06 -16.66 9.42
CA THR A 42 32.76 -17.34 9.40
C THR A 42 31.64 -16.36 9.74
N ALA A 43 31.82 -15.55 10.79
CA ALA A 43 30.84 -14.53 11.16
C ALA A 43 30.61 -13.48 10.05
N VAL A 44 31.66 -13.03 9.36
CA VAL A 44 31.53 -12.08 8.23
C VAL A 44 30.79 -12.73 7.05
N ILE A 45 31.14 -13.98 6.72
CA ILE A 45 30.51 -14.70 5.62
C ILE A 45 29.03 -14.90 5.91
N ASP A 46 28.66 -15.31 7.12
CA ASP A 46 27.27 -15.52 7.50
C ASP A 46 26.49 -14.20 7.50
N GLN A 47 27.06 -13.13 8.05
CA GLN A 47 26.45 -11.80 7.98
C GLN A 47 26.23 -11.35 6.53
N THR A 48 27.20 -11.60 5.64
CA THR A 48 27.10 -11.23 4.22
C THR A 48 26.09 -12.08 3.45
N LYS A 49 25.93 -13.35 3.83
CA LYS A 49 24.89 -14.23 3.27
C LYS A 49 23.51 -13.74 3.67
N VAL A 50 23.29 -13.49 4.97
CA VAL A 50 22.01 -12.99 5.49
C VAL A 50 21.64 -11.64 4.86
N SER A 51 22.61 -10.73 4.70
CA SER A 51 22.34 -9.44 4.05
C SER A 51 22.00 -9.60 2.56
N ASN A 52 22.68 -10.49 1.85
CA ASN A 52 22.36 -10.80 0.45
C ASN A 52 20.98 -11.45 0.29
N GLU A 53 20.61 -12.37 1.17
CA GLU A 53 19.27 -12.99 1.19
C GLU A 53 18.20 -11.92 1.44
N ALA A 54 18.37 -11.07 2.45
CA ALA A 54 17.45 -9.96 2.72
C ALA A 54 17.32 -8.98 1.55
N LEU A 55 18.43 -8.69 0.84
CA LEU A 55 18.40 -7.85 -0.36
C LEU A 55 17.68 -8.54 -1.53
N LYS A 56 17.86 -9.85 -1.71
CA LYS A 56 17.13 -10.63 -2.71
C LYS A 56 15.63 -10.64 -2.44
N ASP A 57 15.23 -10.87 -1.19
CA ASP A 57 13.82 -10.85 -0.80
C ASP A 57 13.19 -9.48 -1.05
N ARG A 58 13.92 -8.41 -0.71
CA ARG A 58 13.47 -7.04 -0.99
C ARG A 58 13.34 -6.76 -2.49
N LEU A 59 14.28 -7.28 -3.30
CA LEU A 59 14.24 -7.13 -4.76
C LEU A 59 13.05 -7.91 -5.35
N HIS A 60 12.82 -9.13 -4.87
CA HIS A 60 11.67 -9.95 -5.25
C HIS A 60 10.35 -9.23 -4.96
N LEU A 61 10.17 -8.76 -3.72
CA LEU A 61 8.96 -8.03 -3.32
C LEU A 61 8.74 -6.77 -4.17
N LYS A 62 9.81 -6.02 -4.47
CA LYS A 62 9.73 -4.84 -5.36
C LYS A 62 9.35 -5.23 -6.80
N SER A 63 9.87 -6.35 -7.30
CA SER A 63 9.54 -6.86 -8.63
C SER A 63 8.08 -7.27 -8.72
N GLU A 64 7.55 -7.97 -7.71
CA GLU A 64 6.14 -8.35 -7.62
C GLU A 64 5.24 -7.11 -7.56
N GLN A 65 5.62 -6.10 -6.79
CA GLN A 65 4.90 -4.82 -6.75
C GLN A 65 4.90 -4.13 -8.11
N ALA A 66 6.04 -4.09 -8.79
CA ALA A 66 6.16 -3.47 -10.11
C ALA A 66 5.29 -4.19 -11.17
N GLU A 67 5.30 -5.53 -11.20
CA GLU A 67 4.43 -6.30 -12.09
C GLU A 67 2.96 -6.09 -11.75
N SER A 68 2.59 -6.05 -10.46
CA SER A 68 1.22 -5.74 -10.05
C SER A 68 0.76 -4.36 -10.52
N TYR A 69 1.62 -3.35 -10.44
CA TYR A 69 1.30 -2.00 -10.95
C TYR A 69 1.19 -1.97 -12.47
N LYS A 70 2.06 -2.68 -13.17
CA LYS A 70 2.02 -2.81 -14.62
C LYS A 70 0.73 -3.49 -15.08
N ASP A 71 0.36 -4.61 -14.48
CA ASP A 71 -0.90 -5.29 -14.77
C ASP A 71 -2.12 -4.40 -14.52
N ARG A 72 -2.09 -3.61 -13.44
CA ARG A 72 -3.16 -2.63 -13.17
C ARG A 72 -3.21 -1.53 -14.23
N ALA A 73 -2.06 -1.00 -14.64
CA ALA A 73 -1.98 0.00 -15.69
C ALA A 73 -2.52 -0.54 -17.02
N LEU A 74 -2.11 -1.74 -17.42
CA LEU A 74 -2.60 -2.39 -18.64
C LEU A 74 -4.12 -2.60 -18.62
N LYS A 75 -4.69 -2.97 -17.48
CA LYS A 75 -6.16 -3.07 -17.33
C LYS A 75 -6.86 -1.73 -17.46
N TYR A 76 -6.24 -0.64 -17.01
CA TYR A 76 -6.79 0.70 -17.19
C TYR A 76 -6.69 1.14 -18.66
N ASP A 77 -5.56 0.91 -19.32
CA ASP A 77 -5.39 1.20 -20.75
C ASP A 77 -6.42 0.44 -21.60
N GLU A 78 -6.64 -0.86 -21.31
CA GLU A 78 -7.66 -1.67 -21.98
C GLU A 78 -9.07 -1.09 -21.76
N LYS A 79 -9.40 -0.70 -20.52
CA LYS A 79 -10.68 -0.06 -20.22
C LYS A 79 -10.84 1.26 -20.99
N VAL A 80 -9.77 2.06 -21.11
CA VAL A 80 -9.80 3.35 -21.82
C VAL A 80 -10.07 3.10 -23.29
N GLN A 81 -9.35 2.15 -23.89
CA GLN A 81 -9.55 1.77 -25.28
C GLN A 81 -11.00 1.32 -25.53
N GLN A 82 -11.57 0.49 -24.65
CA GLN A 82 -12.96 0.07 -24.74
C GLN A 82 -13.98 1.21 -24.64
N VAL A 83 -13.69 2.26 -23.88
CA VAL A 83 -14.57 3.44 -23.77
C VAL A 83 -14.44 4.32 -25.01
N VAL A 84 -13.22 4.56 -25.49
CA VAL A 84 -12.96 5.37 -26.69
C VAL A 84 -13.53 4.72 -27.95
N ASP A 85 -13.34 3.40 -28.11
CA ASP A 85 -13.81 2.68 -29.30
C ASP A 85 -15.33 2.40 -29.28
N SER A 86 -16.02 2.69 -28.18
CA SER A 86 -17.45 2.46 -28.08
C SER A 86 -18.25 3.43 -28.95
N ASP A 87 -19.32 2.97 -29.59
CA ASP A 87 -20.24 3.87 -30.29
C ASP A 87 -21.06 4.73 -29.29
N ALA A 88 -21.81 5.72 -29.80
CA ALA A 88 -22.56 6.62 -28.93
C ALA A 88 -23.65 5.90 -28.10
N VAL A 89 -24.18 4.77 -28.59
CA VAL A 89 -25.22 4.00 -27.89
C VAL A 89 -24.59 3.20 -26.75
N ALA A 90 -23.51 2.48 -27.04
CA ALA A 90 -22.73 1.70 -26.08
C ALA A 90 -22.13 2.59 -24.98
N LEU A 91 -21.59 3.76 -25.35
CA LEU A 91 -21.08 4.73 -24.37
C LEU A 91 -22.20 5.18 -23.41
N LYS A 92 -23.37 5.53 -23.95
CA LYS A 92 -24.54 5.92 -23.14
C LYS A 92 -24.99 4.79 -22.22
N GLU A 93 -25.15 3.57 -22.72
CA GLU A 93 -25.57 2.42 -21.92
C GLU A 93 -24.60 2.15 -20.76
N ARG A 94 -23.30 2.14 -21.05
CA ARG A 94 -22.24 1.97 -20.05
C ARG A 94 -22.25 3.09 -19.02
N THR A 95 -22.44 4.35 -19.43
CA THR A 95 -22.56 5.46 -18.48
C THR A 95 -23.77 5.31 -17.58
N LEU A 96 -24.93 4.95 -18.14
CA LEU A 96 -26.16 4.78 -17.35
C LEU A 96 -26.07 3.61 -16.38
N GLU A 97 -25.35 2.54 -16.74
CA GLU A 97 -25.05 1.45 -15.82
C GLU A 97 -24.19 1.91 -14.64
N VAL A 98 -23.12 2.68 -14.89
CA VAL A 98 -22.28 3.25 -13.83
C VAL A 98 -23.09 4.19 -12.92
N VAL A 99 -23.95 5.04 -13.50
CA VAL A 99 -24.86 5.92 -12.75
C VAL A 99 -25.80 5.11 -11.86
N LYS A 100 -26.40 4.04 -12.39
CA LYS A 100 -27.28 3.16 -11.61
C LYS A 100 -26.53 2.55 -10.43
N ASN A 101 -25.36 1.98 -10.68
CA ASN A 101 -24.53 1.36 -9.64
C ASN A 101 -24.07 2.38 -8.58
N LEU A 102 -23.76 3.61 -8.98
CA LEU A 102 -23.40 4.69 -8.08
C LEU A 102 -24.59 5.12 -7.20
N ARG A 103 -25.81 5.20 -7.75
CA ARG A 103 -27.02 5.49 -6.98
C ARG A 103 -27.36 4.38 -5.98
N GLU A 104 -27.22 3.11 -6.37
CA GLU A 104 -27.38 1.98 -5.46
C GLU A 104 -26.35 2.01 -4.32
N PHE A 105 -25.10 2.38 -4.62
CA PHE A 105 -24.06 2.62 -3.63
C PHE A 105 -24.44 3.73 -2.64
N ILE A 106 -24.88 4.89 -3.14
CA ILE A 106 -25.32 6.03 -2.31
C ILE A 106 -26.45 5.59 -1.37
N GLU A 107 -27.46 4.94 -1.93
CA GLU A 107 -28.66 4.56 -1.20
C GLU A 107 -28.36 3.48 -0.13
N ARG A 108 -27.48 2.53 -0.42
CA ARG A 108 -27.02 1.54 0.56
C ARG A 108 -26.33 2.21 1.75
N HIS A 109 -25.40 3.14 1.49
CA HIS A 109 -24.67 3.84 2.55
C HIS A 109 -25.57 4.80 3.35
N LYS A 110 -26.50 5.50 2.70
CA LYS A 110 -27.51 6.30 3.41
C LYS A 110 -28.34 5.47 4.39
N ARG A 111 -28.82 4.30 3.95
CA ARG A 111 -29.57 3.39 4.82
C ARG A 111 -28.75 2.90 6.01
N GLU A 112 -27.45 2.71 5.84
CA GLU A 112 -26.56 2.31 6.93
C GLU A 112 -26.30 3.46 7.91
N ASP A 113 -26.05 4.68 7.41
CA ASP A 113 -25.89 5.88 8.23
C ASP A 113 -27.17 6.19 9.04
N ASP A 114 -28.35 6.01 8.44
CA ASP A 114 -29.64 6.19 9.12
C ASP A 114 -29.85 5.17 10.24
N ARG A 115 -29.47 3.91 10.01
CA ARG A 115 -29.50 2.85 11.05
C ARG A 115 -28.57 3.19 12.20
N MET A 116 -27.34 3.59 11.91
CA MET A 116 -26.36 3.96 12.94
C MET A 116 -26.80 5.18 13.73
N SER A 117 -27.36 6.18 13.06
CA SER A 117 -27.95 7.36 13.70
C SER A 117 -29.13 6.99 14.61
N ALA A 118 -29.97 6.04 14.22
CA ALA A 118 -31.09 5.58 15.06
C ALA A 118 -30.60 4.85 16.32
N ILE A 119 -29.57 4.01 16.20
CA ILE A 119 -28.92 3.32 17.32
C ILE A 119 -28.29 4.32 18.28
N GLU A 120 -27.57 5.33 17.77
CA GLU A 120 -26.97 6.38 18.58
C GLU A 120 -28.02 7.18 19.36
N ARG A 121 -29.06 7.66 18.68
CA ARG A 121 -30.15 8.39 19.34
C ARG A 121 -30.83 7.56 20.42
N SER A 122 -30.91 6.24 20.25
CA SER A 122 -31.41 5.35 21.28
C SER A 122 -30.45 5.26 22.47
N ALA A 123 -29.16 5.02 22.21
CA ALA A 123 -28.13 4.88 23.24
C ALA A 123 -27.96 6.17 24.08
N MET A 124 -27.97 7.33 23.43
CA MET A 124 -27.90 8.64 24.07
C MET A 124 -29.13 8.93 24.95
N ARG A 125 -30.32 8.47 24.55
CA ARG A 125 -31.54 8.61 25.35
C ARG A 125 -31.61 7.65 26.54
N SER A 126 -30.97 6.49 26.44
CA SER A 126 -30.94 5.49 27.52
C SER A 126 -29.83 5.73 28.55
N ALA A 127 -28.83 6.55 28.24
CA ALA A 127 -27.72 6.83 29.13
C ALA A 127 -28.19 7.58 30.38
N GLN A 128 -27.84 7.07 31.56
CA GLN A 128 -28.27 7.61 32.85
C GLN A 128 -27.21 8.54 33.46
N THR A 129 -25.95 8.38 33.06
CA THR A 129 -24.82 9.17 33.55
C THR A 129 -24.15 9.97 32.44
N GLU A 130 -23.36 10.96 32.83
CA GLU A 130 -22.58 11.78 31.90
C GLU A 130 -21.44 10.97 31.29
N GLU A 131 -20.82 10.07 32.05
CA GLU A 131 -19.81 9.12 31.56
C GLU A 131 -20.36 8.18 30.48
N GLU A 132 -21.58 7.65 30.67
CA GLU A 132 -22.24 6.81 29.66
C GLU A 132 -22.57 7.58 28.39
N ARG A 133 -23.00 8.84 28.51
CA ARG A 133 -23.23 9.72 27.36
C ARG A 133 -21.94 10.00 26.61
N ASN A 134 -20.85 10.32 27.31
CA ASN A 134 -19.54 10.57 26.68
C ASN A 134 -19.02 9.31 25.97
N ALA A 135 -19.11 8.14 26.59
CA ALA A 135 -18.72 6.88 25.97
C ALA A 135 -19.60 6.49 24.76
N ALA A 136 -20.90 6.84 24.78
CA ALA A 136 -21.77 6.66 23.61
C ALA A 136 -21.41 7.62 22.47
N TRP A 137 -21.11 8.88 22.78
CA TRP A 137 -20.68 9.90 21.82
C TRP A 137 -19.34 9.56 21.15
N GLU A 138 -18.34 9.14 21.92
CA GLU A 138 -17.04 8.74 21.38
C GLU A 138 -17.16 7.54 20.44
N ARG A 139 -17.93 6.52 20.84
CA ARG A 139 -18.21 5.36 19.97
C ARG A 139 -18.89 5.78 18.68
N HIS A 140 -19.88 6.67 18.76
CA HIS A 140 -20.58 7.17 17.56
C HIS A 140 -19.64 7.96 16.64
N THR A 141 -18.81 8.83 17.20
CA THR A 141 -17.85 9.63 16.43
C THR A 141 -16.88 8.73 15.69
N ASN A 142 -16.32 7.72 16.38
CA ASN A 142 -15.38 6.77 15.78
C ASN A 142 -16.04 5.93 14.68
N GLU A 143 -17.25 5.42 14.90
CA GLU A 143 -17.96 4.64 13.88
C GLU A 143 -18.35 5.49 12.67
N THR A 144 -18.79 6.73 12.89
CA THR A 144 -19.12 7.67 11.80
C THR A 144 -17.90 7.99 10.95
N MET A 145 -16.73 8.22 11.59
CA MET A 145 -15.47 8.41 10.87
C MET A 145 -15.07 7.16 10.09
N ARG A 146 -15.20 5.97 10.70
CA ARG A 146 -14.90 4.69 10.04
C ARG A 146 -15.77 4.47 8.82
N LEU A 147 -17.08 4.65 8.93
CA LEU A 147 -18.04 4.50 7.84
C LEU A 147 -17.80 5.51 6.71
N SER A 148 -17.51 6.77 7.05
CA SER A 148 -17.17 7.80 6.06
C SER A 148 -15.91 7.44 5.27
N ASN A 149 -14.86 6.97 5.95
CA ASN A 149 -13.62 6.53 5.31
C ASN A 149 -13.84 5.29 4.43
N GLU A 150 -14.62 4.31 4.91
CA GLU A 150 -14.96 3.10 4.17
C GLU A 150 -15.75 3.43 2.90
N ARG A 151 -16.75 4.31 2.99
CA ARG A 151 -17.54 4.81 1.86
C ARG A 151 -16.64 5.48 0.81
N ASN A 152 -15.77 6.40 1.24
CA ASN A 152 -14.88 7.11 0.31
C ASN A 152 -13.88 6.14 -0.35
N ALA A 153 -13.32 5.21 0.42
CA ALA A 153 -12.40 4.21 -0.12
C ALA A 153 -13.10 3.23 -1.08
N GLU A 154 -14.38 2.91 -0.84
CA GLU A 154 -15.19 2.13 -1.78
C GLU A 154 -15.43 2.89 -3.09
N TYR A 155 -15.71 4.19 -3.02
CA TYR A 155 -15.84 5.04 -4.20
C TYR A 155 -14.56 5.05 -5.05
N ASP A 156 -13.41 5.27 -4.41
CA ASP A 156 -12.11 5.27 -5.08
C ASP A 156 -11.82 3.97 -5.81
N ARG A 157 -12.20 2.83 -5.21
CA ARG A 157 -11.96 1.50 -5.79
C ARG A 157 -12.90 1.17 -6.94
N ARG A 158 -14.18 1.54 -6.82
CA ARG A 158 -15.24 1.05 -7.71
C ARG A 158 -15.66 2.02 -8.79
N PHE A 159 -15.63 3.33 -8.51
CA PHE A 159 -16.32 4.32 -9.34
C PHE A 159 -15.38 5.39 -9.87
N ARG A 160 -14.36 5.83 -9.11
CA ARG A 160 -13.53 6.99 -9.47
C ARG A 160 -12.98 6.93 -10.89
N VAL A 161 -12.30 5.84 -11.24
CA VAL A 161 -11.64 5.70 -12.55
C VAL A 161 -12.67 5.65 -13.68
N ASP A 162 -13.70 4.81 -13.55
CA ASP A 162 -14.73 4.67 -14.57
C ASP A 162 -15.52 5.99 -14.75
N ALA A 163 -15.78 6.73 -13.66
CA ALA A 163 -16.47 8.02 -13.71
C ALA A 163 -15.64 9.10 -14.43
N ILE A 164 -14.33 9.17 -14.17
CA ILE A 164 -13.41 10.10 -14.84
C ILE A 164 -13.30 9.76 -16.33
N MET A 165 -13.08 8.50 -16.66
CA MET A 165 -12.94 8.06 -18.05
C MET A 165 -14.20 8.32 -18.88
N LEU A 166 -15.38 8.00 -18.32
CA LEU A 166 -16.64 8.26 -18.98
C LEU A 166 -16.91 9.76 -19.12
N ARG A 167 -16.57 10.58 -18.12
CA ARG A 167 -16.69 12.04 -18.21
C ARG A 167 -15.86 12.58 -19.36
N ASP A 168 -14.59 12.19 -19.44
CA ASP A 168 -13.67 12.71 -20.45
C ASP A 168 -14.11 12.33 -21.86
N GLU A 169 -14.56 11.09 -22.05
CA GLU A 169 -15.08 10.63 -23.34
C GLU A 169 -16.44 11.27 -23.69
N LEU A 170 -17.32 11.49 -22.71
CA LEU A 170 -18.59 12.19 -22.97
C LEU A 170 -18.36 13.65 -23.36
N ARG A 171 -17.41 14.32 -22.70
CA ARG A 171 -17.03 15.71 -23.03
C ARG A 171 -16.34 15.81 -24.39
N SER A 172 -15.55 14.81 -24.79
CA SER A 172 -14.94 14.79 -26.12
C SER A 172 -15.98 14.72 -27.25
N ARG A 173 -17.13 14.08 -27.00
CA ARG A 173 -18.25 13.95 -27.95
C ARG A 173 -19.32 15.04 -27.81
N LEU A 174 -19.27 15.85 -26.76
CA LEU A 174 -20.20 16.95 -26.51
C LEU A 174 -19.43 18.28 -26.40
N PRO A 175 -18.95 18.84 -27.52
CA PRO A 175 -18.08 20.02 -27.51
C PRO A 175 -18.76 21.29 -26.95
N ASP A 176 -20.08 21.39 -27.07
CA ASP A 176 -20.87 22.52 -26.55
C ASP A 176 -21.37 22.28 -25.11
N TYR A 177 -20.90 21.24 -24.44
CA TYR A 177 -21.30 20.95 -23.07
C TYR A 177 -20.63 21.92 -22.09
N GLU A 178 -21.44 22.76 -21.45
CA GLU A 178 -21.01 23.53 -20.28
C GLU A 178 -21.33 22.76 -18.99
N PRO A 179 -20.31 22.42 -18.17
CA PRO A 179 -20.55 21.93 -16.81
C PRO A 179 -21.32 22.98 -16.01
N LEU A 180 -22.27 22.52 -15.18
CA LEU A 180 -22.90 23.42 -14.23
C LEU A 180 -21.85 23.91 -13.22
N GLU A 181 -21.94 25.15 -12.75
CA GLU A 181 -20.93 25.79 -11.87
C GLU A 181 -20.56 24.96 -10.63
N ARG A 182 -21.48 24.11 -10.14
CA ARG A 182 -21.26 23.21 -9.00
C ARG A 182 -20.47 21.94 -9.32
N HIS A 183 -20.23 21.64 -10.60
CA HIS A 183 -19.64 20.38 -11.05
C HIS A 183 -18.17 20.59 -11.41
N HIS A 184 -17.34 20.65 -10.38
CA HIS A 184 -15.90 20.78 -10.55
C HIS A 184 -15.25 19.42 -10.80
N ASP A 185 -14.19 19.38 -11.62
CA ASP A 185 -13.49 18.14 -11.94
C ASP A 185 -12.97 17.40 -10.70
N MET A 186 -12.60 18.14 -9.65
CA MET A 186 -12.20 17.59 -8.36
C MET A 186 -13.28 16.74 -7.68
N MET A 187 -14.57 16.93 -8.00
CA MET A 187 -15.65 16.13 -7.43
C MET A 187 -15.66 14.70 -7.94
N TYR A 188 -15.10 14.44 -9.12
CA TYR A 188 -14.93 13.08 -9.63
C TYR A 188 -13.81 12.33 -8.92
N GLU A 189 -12.77 13.06 -8.52
CA GLU A 189 -11.60 12.50 -7.82
C GLU A 189 -11.91 12.25 -6.35
N HIS A 190 -12.52 13.22 -5.67
CA HIS A 190 -12.68 13.23 -4.22
C HIS A 190 -14.05 13.79 -3.77
N PRO A 191 -15.16 13.11 -4.07
CA PRO A 191 -16.46 13.47 -3.50
C PRO A 191 -16.44 13.23 -1.97
N THR A 192 -16.72 14.27 -1.20
CA THR A 192 -16.61 14.24 0.28
C THR A 192 -17.90 13.82 0.98
N ASN A 193 -19.04 13.91 0.31
CA ASN A 193 -20.36 13.68 0.90
C ASN A 193 -21.36 13.15 -0.14
N TYR A 194 -22.58 12.85 0.32
CA TYR A 194 -23.67 12.38 -0.54
C TYR A 194 -24.05 13.34 -1.66
N PHE A 195 -23.91 14.65 -1.46
CA PHE A 195 -24.17 15.61 -2.53
C PHE A 195 -23.14 15.43 -3.65
N GLY A 196 -21.86 15.33 -3.33
CA GLY A 196 -20.81 15.10 -4.34
C GLY A 196 -21.00 13.81 -5.13
N PHE A 197 -21.36 12.70 -4.49
CA PHE A 197 -21.67 11.46 -5.23
C PHE A 197 -22.89 11.62 -6.14
N ASN A 198 -23.93 12.35 -5.70
CA ASN A 198 -25.12 12.61 -6.51
C ASN A 198 -24.83 13.57 -7.66
N ASP A 199 -23.96 14.55 -7.48
CA ASP A 199 -23.55 15.49 -8.52
C ASP A 199 -22.80 14.74 -9.63
N VAL A 200 -21.83 13.89 -9.28
CA VAL A 200 -21.15 13.00 -10.24
C VAL A 200 -22.15 12.13 -11.01
N ALA A 201 -23.09 11.49 -10.31
CA ALA A 201 -24.11 10.65 -10.94
C ALA A 201 -25.03 11.45 -11.88
N SER A 202 -25.43 12.64 -11.46
CA SER A 202 -26.37 13.49 -12.20
C SER A 202 -25.72 14.08 -13.44
N GLU A 203 -24.45 14.46 -13.37
CA GLU A 203 -23.70 14.98 -14.51
C GLU A 203 -23.47 13.92 -15.58
N LEU A 204 -23.01 12.73 -15.17
CA LEU A 204 -22.84 11.59 -16.07
C LEU A 204 -24.16 11.21 -16.73
N GLU A 205 -25.26 11.18 -15.97
CA GLU A 205 -26.58 10.91 -16.52
C GLU A 205 -27.02 11.96 -17.54
N ARG A 206 -26.76 13.25 -17.25
CA ARG A 206 -27.09 14.37 -18.13
C ARG A 206 -26.32 14.25 -19.45
N MET A 207 -25.01 14.09 -19.39
CA MET A 207 -24.15 13.93 -20.57
C MET A 207 -24.56 12.71 -21.41
N ALA A 208 -24.79 11.55 -20.78
CA ALA A 208 -25.21 10.34 -21.47
C ALA A 208 -26.57 10.51 -22.20
N LYS A 209 -27.52 11.25 -21.61
CA LYS A 209 -28.81 11.54 -22.25
C LYS A 209 -28.66 12.51 -23.42
N MET A 210 -27.76 13.49 -23.30
CA MET A 210 -27.51 14.47 -24.38
C MET A 210 -26.83 13.85 -25.59
N LEU A 211 -25.97 12.85 -25.39
CA LEU A 211 -25.24 12.15 -26.45
C LEU A 211 -26.15 11.60 -27.57
N THR A 212 -27.37 11.16 -27.24
CA THR A 212 -28.34 10.68 -28.23
C THR A 212 -29.36 11.73 -28.68
N SER A 213 -29.43 12.89 -28.01
CA SER A 213 -30.34 13.98 -28.41
C SER A 213 -29.80 14.81 -29.56
N VAL A 214 -28.48 14.80 -29.77
CA VAL A 214 -27.80 15.50 -30.87
C VAL A 214 -27.78 14.67 -32.17
N SER A 215 -28.02 13.36 -32.07
CA SER A 215 -27.91 12.40 -33.19
C SER A 215 -29.24 12.11 -33.91
N ASN A 216 -30.28 12.93 -33.71
CA ASN A 216 -31.56 12.87 -34.42
C ASN A 216 -31.84 14.17 -35.19
#